data_AF-A0A074MGL9-F1
#
_entry.id   AF-A0A074MGL9-F1
#
_cell.length_a   1.000
_cell.length_b   1.000
_cell.length_c   1.000
_cell.angle_alpha   90.00
_cell.angle_beta   90.00
_cell.angle_gamma   90.00
#
_symmetry.space_group_name_H-M   'P 1'
#
loop_
_entity.id
_entity.type
_entity.pdbx_description
1 polymer ?
#
loop_
_entity_poly.entity_id
_entity_poly.type
_entity_poly.pdbx_seq_one_letter_code
_entity_poly.pdbx_strand_id
1 'polypeptide(L)'
;MGDIIEQLYMAFVGMLSLAFFGGLAFYIIHASNSRWREYELLYAVIEPRVPIAKKLAGMVRISQPGFRWGHLSGDLKSHRHPPVVVGVHDDGLTLSIAPPFRYGCRDLFLPFSKMSVEPTQWDMLDNTYGIRMEGVEGIEILMFANILEWAALESEVLALMLQRAEIIRGLESA
;
A
#
# COMPACT_ATOMS: atom_id res chain seq x y z
N MET A 1 -53.45 9.32 14.39
CA MET A 1 -53.28 8.08 13.59
C MET A 1 -52.35 8.30 12.40
N GLY A 2 -52.46 9.40 11.65
CA GLY A 2 -51.53 9.75 10.55
C GLY A 2 -50.06 9.86 10.97
N ASP A 3 -49.76 10.67 12.01
CA ASP A 3 -48.38 10.90 12.46
C ASP A 3 -47.64 9.63 12.92
N ILE A 4 -48.35 8.68 13.53
CA ILE A 4 -47.72 7.42 14.00
C ILE A 4 -47.34 6.56 12.80
N ILE A 5 -48.21 6.48 11.79
CA ILE A 5 -47.94 5.71 10.55
C ILE A 5 -46.78 6.35 9.78
N GLU A 6 -46.74 7.68 9.72
CA GLU A 6 -45.67 8.42 9.04
C GLU A 6 -44.32 8.28 9.77
N GLN A 7 -44.30 8.34 11.10
CA GLN A 7 -43.09 8.05 11.89
C GLN A 7 -42.59 6.62 11.70
N LEU A 8 -43.49 5.64 11.66
CA LEU A 8 -43.15 4.23 11.46
C LEU A 8 -42.60 3.98 10.04
N TYR A 9 -43.19 4.64 9.04
CA TYR A 9 -42.70 4.63 7.66
C TYR A 9 -41.31 5.26 7.56
N MET A 10 -41.10 6.45 8.12
CA MET A 10 -39.80 7.13 8.10
C MET A 10 -38.71 6.34 8.85
N ALA A 11 -39.06 5.71 9.98
CA ALA A 11 -38.15 4.83 10.70
C ALA A 11 -37.77 3.59 9.87
N PHE A 12 -38.75 2.98 9.19
CA PHE A 12 -38.50 1.82 8.34
C PHE A 12 -37.63 2.17 7.11
N VAL A 13 -37.93 3.28 6.43
CA VAL A 13 -37.12 3.79 5.31
C VAL A 13 -35.72 4.15 5.77
N GLY A 14 -35.59 4.78 6.94
CA GLY A 14 -34.31 5.11 7.57
C GLY A 14 -33.48 3.87 7.88
N MET A 15 -34.09 2.83 8.48
CA MET A 15 -33.43 1.56 8.75
C MET A 15 -33.00 0.84 7.48
N LEU A 16 -33.86 0.78 6.46
CA LEU A 16 -33.53 0.18 5.17
C LEU A 16 -32.39 0.92 4.47
N SER A 17 -32.44 2.25 4.49
CA SER A 17 -31.39 3.09 3.91
C SER A 17 -30.07 2.89 4.64
N LEU A 18 -30.08 2.89 5.99
CA LEU A 18 -28.89 2.63 6.78
C LEU A 18 -28.31 1.23 6.53
N ALA A 19 -29.16 0.21 6.44
CA ALA A 19 -28.75 -1.15 6.12
C ALA A 19 -28.13 -1.25 4.71
N PHE A 20 -28.73 -0.57 3.73
CA PHE A 20 -28.22 -0.55 2.35
C PHE A 20 -26.87 0.18 2.27
N PHE A 21 -26.76 1.38 2.85
CA PHE A 21 -25.50 2.13 2.90
C PHE A 21 -24.41 1.38 3.68
N GLY A 22 -24.76 0.80 4.83
CA GLY A 22 -23.85 -0.02 5.63
C GLY A 22 -23.38 -1.26 4.88
N GLY A 23 -24.28 -1.95 4.19
CA GLY A 23 -23.97 -3.11 3.36
C GLY A 23 -23.05 -2.77 2.19
N LEU A 24 -23.31 -1.65 1.49
CA LEU A 24 -22.46 -1.18 0.40
C LEU A 24 -21.06 -0.79 0.90
N ALA A 25 -20.98 -0.04 2.01
CA ALA A 25 -19.71 0.33 2.63
C ALA A 25 -18.92 -0.91 3.06
N PHE A 26 -19.58 -1.88 3.70
CA PHE A 26 -18.97 -3.16 4.08
C PHE A 26 -18.44 -3.91 2.86
N TYR A 27 -19.22 -3.99 1.77
CA TYR A 27 -18.80 -4.66 0.54
C TYR A 27 -17.55 -4.01 -0.07
N ILE A 28 -17.50 -2.67 -0.13
CA ILE A 28 -16.34 -1.93 -0.66
C ILE A 28 -15.09 -2.20 0.20
N ILE A 29 -15.23 -2.14 1.53
CA ILE A 29 -14.13 -2.44 2.46
C ILE A 29 -13.67 -3.89 2.27
N HIS A 30 -14.61 -4.85 2.23
CA HIS A 30 -14.30 -6.26 2.08
C HIS A 30 -13.58 -6.55 0.76
N ALA A 31 -14.06 -5.99 -0.36
CA ALA A 31 -13.44 -6.15 -1.67
C ALA A 31 -12.03 -5.54 -1.73
N SER A 32 -11.82 -4.37 -1.11
CA SER A 32 -10.50 -3.73 -1.02
C SER A 32 -9.53 -4.58 -0.19
N ASN A 33 -10.02 -5.16 0.90
CA ASN A 33 -9.24 -5.94 1.86
C ASN A 33 -8.89 -7.33 1.35
N SER A 34 -9.74 -7.93 0.51
CA SER A 34 -9.47 -9.24 -0.11
C SER A 34 -8.16 -9.25 -0.88
N ARG A 35 -7.82 -8.16 -1.59
CA ARG A 35 -6.55 -8.06 -2.32
C ARG A 35 -5.36 -7.90 -1.39
N TRP A 36 -5.55 -7.18 -0.28
CA TRP A 36 -4.51 -7.00 0.72
C TRP A 36 -4.15 -8.32 1.42
N ARG A 37 -5.15 -9.18 1.65
CA ARG A 37 -4.96 -10.52 2.24
C ARG A 37 -4.05 -11.43 1.42
N GLU A 38 -3.99 -11.27 0.09
CA GLU A 38 -3.04 -12.01 -0.74
C GLU A 38 -1.59 -11.69 -0.33
N TYR A 39 -1.31 -10.43 0.00
CA TYR A 39 0.01 -9.98 0.47
C TYR A 39 0.25 -10.31 1.95
N GLU A 40 -0.79 -10.39 2.78
CA GLU A 40 -0.66 -10.83 4.17
C GLU A 40 -0.09 -12.23 4.28
N LEU A 41 -0.44 -13.15 3.37
CA LEU A 41 0.12 -14.50 3.38
C LEU A 41 1.65 -14.52 3.20
N LEU A 42 2.20 -13.46 2.59
CA LEU A 42 3.60 -13.36 2.20
C LEU A 42 4.39 -12.48 3.17
N TYR A 43 3.76 -11.42 3.71
CA TYR A 43 4.41 -10.36 4.48
C TYR A 43 3.71 -10.01 5.79
N ALA A 44 2.72 -10.78 6.27
CA ALA A 44 2.03 -10.41 7.50
C ALA A 44 3.01 -10.20 8.67
N VAL A 45 2.89 -9.05 9.32
CA VAL A 45 3.54 -8.76 10.59
C VAL A 45 3.09 -9.82 11.61
N ILE A 46 4.03 -10.67 12.04
CA ILE A 46 3.78 -11.73 13.01
C ILE A 46 3.58 -11.13 14.41
N GLU A 47 4.30 -10.07 14.73
CA GLU A 47 4.26 -9.40 16.04
C GLU A 47 4.10 -7.88 15.90
N PRO A 48 3.25 -7.23 16.72
CA PRO A 48 3.07 -5.79 16.66
C PRO A 48 4.38 -5.06 17.03
N ARG A 49 5.05 -4.53 16.02
CA ARG A 49 6.25 -3.69 16.18
C ARG A 49 5.85 -2.23 16.28
N VAL A 50 6.44 -1.51 17.23
CA VAL A 50 6.28 -0.07 17.35
C VAL A 50 7.30 0.59 16.43
N PRO A 51 6.89 1.24 15.33
CA PRO A 51 7.85 1.92 14.47
C PRO A 51 8.39 3.17 15.13
N ILE A 52 9.63 3.49 14.76
CA ILE A 52 10.38 4.68 15.14
C ILE A 52 9.64 5.92 14.64
N ALA A 53 9.18 5.88 13.39
CA ALA A 53 8.47 6.96 12.74
C ALA A 53 7.34 6.43 11.85
N LYS A 54 6.27 7.22 11.68
CA LYS A 54 5.13 6.89 10.79
C LYS A 54 4.77 8.08 9.93
N LYS A 55 4.44 7.83 8.65
CA LYS A 55 3.92 8.85 7.73
C LYS A 55 2.88 8.26 6.80
N LEU A 56 1.87 9.06 6.48
CA LEU A 56 0.89 8.71 5.46
C LEU A 56 1.57 8.80 4.08
N ALA A 57 1.68 7.68 3.39
CA ALA A 57 2.28 7.60 2.06
C ALA A 57 1.29 7.92 0.94
N GLY A 58 -0.01 7.86 1.22
CA GLY A 58 -1.04 7.97 0.20
C GLY A 58 -1.20 6.66 -0.56
N MET A 59 -1.62 6.76 -1.82
CA MET A 59 -1.86 5.58 -2.66
C MET A 59 -0.55 4.83 -2.94
N VAL A 60 -0.57 3.52 -2.75
CA VAL A 60 0.55 2.62 -3.08
C VAL A 60 0.08 1.66 -4.17
N ARG A 61 0.96 1.39 -5.14
CA ARG A 61 0.71 0.37 -6.16
C ARG A 61 1.55 -0.85 -5.82
N ILE A 62 0.90 -2.00 -5.73
CA ILE A 62 1.57 -3.28 -5.57
C ILE A 62 1.38 -4.03 -6.89
N SER A 63 2.47 -4.31 -7.57
CA SER A 63 2.50 -5.04 -8.84
C SER A 63 3.33 -6.30 -8.69
N GLN A 64 2.90 -7.35 -9.36
CA GLN A 64 3.72 -8.50 -9.63
C GLN A 64 4.30 -8.30 -11.04
N PRO A 65 5.61 -8.04 -11.17
CA PRO A 65 6.22 -7.82 -12.47
C PRO A 65 6.06 -9.10 -13.29
N GLY A 66 5.52 -8.93 -14.48
CA GLY A 66 5.39 -10.02 -15.43
C GLY A 66 6.60 -10.08 -16.33
N PHE A 67 6.38 -9.75 -17.59
CA PHE A 67 7.43 -9.76 -18.60
C PHE A 67 8.04 -8.37 -18.76
N ARG A 68 9.37 -8.28 -18.75
CA ARG A 68 10.12 -7.06 -19.05
C ARG A 68 11.02 -7.33 -20.24
N TRP A 69 10.67 -6.79 -21.42
CA TRP A 69 11.45 -6.94 -22.66
C TRP A 69 11.66 -5.57 -23.32
N GLY A 70 12.84 -4.99 -23.06
CA GLY A 70 13.14 -3.62 -23.49
C GLY A 70 12.10 -2.65 -22.93
N HIS A 71 11.41 -1.93 -23.81
CA HIS A 71 10.37 -0.95 -23.46
C HIS A 71 8.99 -1.59 -23.18
N LEU A 72 8.81 -2.88 -23.50
CA LEU A 72 7.57 -3.60 -23.24
C LEU A 72 7.66 -4.24 -21.85
N SER A 73 7.13 -3.55 -20.86
CA SER A 73 6.88 -4.10 -19.53
C SER A 73 5.39 -4.36 -19.36
N GLY A 74 5.05 -5.58 -18.97
CA GLY A 74 3.68 -5.98 -18.64
C GLY A 74 3.66 -6.57 -17.25
N ASP A 75 2.89 -5.97 -16.35
CA ASP A 75 2.67 -6.51 -15.01
C ASP A 75 1.66 -7.66 -15.09
N LEU A 76 1.97 -8.80 -14.48
CA LEU A 76 1.07 -9.95 -14.42
C LEU A 76 -0.18 -9.63 -13.60
N LYS A 77 0.00 -8.85 -12.53
CA LYS A 77 -1.04 -8.28 -11.69
C LYS A 77 -0.60 -6.91 -11.21
N SER A 78 -1.49 -5.94 -11.24
CA SER A 78 -1.21 -4.59 -10.74
C SER A 78 -2.44 -4.02 -10.07
N HIS A 79 -2.33 -3.72 -8.78
CA HIS A 79 -3.42 -3.17 -8.00
C HIS A 79 -3.01 -1.87 -7.32
N ARG A 80 -3.88 -0.86 -7.44
CA ARG A 80 -3.79 0.39 -6.68
C ARG A 80 -4.52 0.16 -5.36
N HIS A 81 -3.82 0.42 -4.26
CA HIS A 81 -4.37 0.26 -2.91
C HIS A 81 -4.77 1.61 -2.33
N PRO A 82 -5.78 1.63 -1.44
CA PRO A 82 -6.16 2.84 -0.69
C PRO A 82 -4.96 3.37 0.12
N PRO A 83 -5.06 4.61 0.64
CA PRO A 83 -3.95 5.24 1.34
C PRO A 83 -3.30 4.35 2.39
N VAL A 84 -1.98 4.22 2.33
CA VAL A 84 -1.19 3.39 3.24
C VAL A 84 -0.35 4.30 4.14
N VAL A 85 -0.21 3.91 5.40
CA VAL A 85 0.73 4.48 6.37
C VAL A 85 1.99 3.64 6.34
N VAL A 86 3.13 4.28 6.09
CA VAL A 86 4.46 3.68 6.18
C VAL A 86 4.98 3.90 7.59
N GLY A 87 5.45 2.84 8.24
CA GLY A 87 6.19 2.88 9.49
C GLY A 87 7.63 2.42 9.29
N VAL A 88 8.59 3.13 9.87
CA VAL A 88 10.02 2.79 9.81
C VAL A 88 10.42 2.04 11.08
N HIS A 89 11.14 0.94 10.93
CA HIS A 89 11.74 0.14 12.01
C HIS A 89 13.23 0.00 11.75
N ASP A 90 13.98 -0.44 12.76
CA ASP A 90 15.43 -0.65 12.64
C ASP A 90 15.79 -1.67 11.55
N ASP A 91 14.93 -2.66 11.35
CA ASP A 91 15.18 -3.81 10.47
C ASP A 91 14.25 -3.88 9.25
N GLY A 92 13.39 -2.88 9.04
CA GLY A 92 12.50 -2.86 7.89
C GLY A 92 11.44 -1.75 7.89
N LEU A 93 10.48 -1.89 6.98
CA LEU A 93 9.32 -1.01 6.85
C LEU A 93 8.03 -1.77 7.14
N THR A 94 7.06 -1.11 7.77
CA THR A 94 5.68 -1.60 7.84
C THR A 94 4.77 -0.81 6.92
N LEU A 95 3.87 -1.50 6.24
CA LEU A 95 2.78 -0.91 5.47
C LEU A 95 1.45 -1.23 6.14
N SER A 96 0.69 -0.20 6.50
CA SER A 96 -0.62 -0.31 7.13
C SER A 96 -1.67 0.41 6.31
N ILE A 97 -2.78 -0.23 5.95
CA ILE A 97 -3.89 0.49 5.33
C ILE A 97 -4.41 1.57 6.30
N ALA A 98 -4.62 2.79 5.80
CA ALA A 98 -5.18 3.89 6.58
C ALA A 98 -6.68 3.62 6.91
N PRO A 99 -7.17 4.06 8.08
CA PRO A 99 -8.61 4.08 8.35
C PRO A 99 -9.37 4.86 7.26
N PRO A 100 -10.61 4.47 6.89
CA PRO A 100 -11.45 3.43 7.47
C PRO A 100 -11.20 2.01 6.90
N PHE A 101 -10.32 1.83 5.93
CA PHE A 101 -10.15 0.55 5.22
C PHE A 101 -9.32 -0.48 6.00
N ARG A 102 -8.68 -0.08 7.09
CA ARG A 102 -7.84 -0.94 7.94
C ARG A 102 -8.58 -2.14 8.56
N TYR A 103 -9.90 -2.06 8.75
CA TYR A 103 -10.64 -3.08 9.49
C TYR A 103 -10.59 -4.45 8.79
N GLY A 104 -9.90 -5.41 9.41
CA GLY A 104 -9.76 -6.77 8.89
C GLY A 104 -8.55 -7.01 7.97
N CYS A 105 -7.62 -6.05 7.93
CA CYS A 105 -6.31 -6.19 7.29
C CYS A 105 -5.18 -6.16 8.32
N ARG A 106 -4.21 -7.07 8.17
CA ARG A 106 -2.95 -7.06 8.92
C ARG A 106 -1.96 -6.12 8.26
N ASP A 107 -1.09 -5.56 9.08
CA ASP A 107 0.03 -4.76 8.60
C ASP A 107 1.03 -5.67 7.88
N LEU A 108 1.63 -5.18 6.79
CA LEU A 108 2.66 -5.90 6.03
C LEU A 108 4.05 -5.45 6.52
N PHE A 109 4.96 -6.39 6.71
CA PHE A 109 6.35 -6.14 7.09
C PHE A 109 7.29 -6.40 5.92
N LEU A 110 8.12 -5.42 5.62
CA LEU A 110 9.12 -5.43 4.56
C LEU A 110 10.52 -5.39 5.21
N PRO A 111 11.16 -6.55 5.46
CA PRO A 111 12.49 -6.56 6.06
C PRO A 111 13.53 -6.00 5.09
N PHE A 112 14.44 -5.14 5.58
CA PHE A 112 15.50 -4.57 4.75
C PHE A 112 16.41 -5.63 4.12
N SER A 113 16.62 -6.76 4.80
CA SER A 113 17.44 -7.87 4.30
C SER A 113 16.93 -8.52 3.02
N LYS A 114 15.65 -8.34 2.70
CA LYS A 114 15.01 -8.87 1.47
C LYS A 114 14.48 -7.75 0.59
N MET A 115 14.90 -6.51 0.84
CA MET A 115 14.37 -5.34 0.16
C MET A 115 15.45 -4.70 -0.70
N SER A 116 15.10 -4.38 -1.95
CA SER A 116 15.89 -3.51 -2.81
C SER A 116 15.06 -2.31 -3.23
N VAL A 117 15.71 -1.15 -3.34
CA VAL A 117 15.10 0.04 -3.92
C VAL A 117 15.66 0.23 -5.33
N GLU A 118 14.76 0.31 -6.31
CA GLU A 118 15.08 0.50 -7.71
C GLU A 118 14.40 1.78 -8.23
N PRO A 119 15.07 2.54 -9.12
CA PRO A 119 14.39 3.61 -9.83
C PRO A 119 13.31 2.99 -10.71
N THR A 120 12.09 3.54 -10.69
CA THR A 120 11.01 3.08 -11.56
C THR A 120 10.14 4.27 -11.93
N GLN A 121 9.67 4.31 -13.18
CA GLN A 121 8.70 5.29 -13.64
C GLN A 121 7.28 4.78 -13.36
N TRP A 122 6.52 5.50 -12.56
CA TRP A 122 5.11 5.23 -12.31
C TRP A 122 4.26 6.27 -13.05
N ASP A 123 3.53 5.85 -14.09
CA ASP A 123 2.81 6.77 -14.99
C ASP A 123 3.78 7.84 -15.56
N MET A 124 3.28 8.91 -16.18
CA MET A 124 4.08 10.03 -16.69
C MET A 124 4.75 10.89 -15.58
N LEU A 125 4.83 10.38 -14.34
CA LEU A 125 5.44 11.08 -13.22
C LEU A 125 6.92 10.71 -13.13
N ASP A 126 7.76 11.66 -13.49
CA ASP A 126 9.18 11.59 -13.17
C ASP A 126 9.35 11.65 -11.64
N ASN A 127 10.21 10.77 -11.12
CA ASN A 127 10.62 10.68 -9.71
C ASN A 127 9.75 9.81 -8.77
N THR A 128 9.55 8.55 -9.15
CA THR A 128 9.10 7.49 -8.23
C THR A 128 10.18 6.45 -7.97
N TYR A 129 10.07 5.76 -6.84
CA TYR A 129 10.94 4.65 -6.48
C TYR A 129 10.08 3.39 -6.30
N GLY A 130 10.57 2.29 -6.86
CA GLY A 130 10.02 0.96 -6.63
C GLY A 130 10.77 0.28 -5.51
N ILE A 131 10.06 -0.20 -4.50
CA ILE A 131 10.58 -1.17 -3.55
C ILE A 131 10.34 -2.55 -4.15
N ARG A 132 11.39 -3.31 -4.43
CA ARG A 132 11.29 -4.71 -4.84
C ARG A 132 11.67 -5.60 -3.67
N MET A 133 10.89 -6.67 -3.48
CA MET A 133 11.14 -7.66 -2.43
C MET A 133 11.70 -8.96 -3.03
N GLU A 134 12.75 -9.50 -2.41
CA GLU A 134 13.39 -10.75 -2.80
C GLU A 134 12.60 -11.97 -2.27
N GLY A 135 12.44 -12.99 -3.13
CA GLY A 135 11.89 -14.30 -2.74
C GLY A 135 10.38 -14.48 -2.92
N VAL A 136 9.65 -13.48 -3.43
CA VAL A 136 8.19 -13.54 -3.60
C VAL A 136 7.80 -13.06 -4.99
N GLU A 137 8.00 -13.91 -6.00
CA GLU A 137 7.64 -13.69 -7.41
C GLU A 137 7.87 -12.26 -7.95
N GLY A 138 8.87 -11.57 -7.40
CA GLY A 138 9.26 -10.21 -7.77
C GLY A 138 8.31 -9.08 -7.34
N ILE A 139 7.40 -9.24 -6.38
CA ILE A 139 6.45 -8.16 -6.02
C ILE A 139 7.15 -6.79 -5.85
N GLU A 140 6.67 -5.82 -6.61
CA GLU A 140 7.11 -4.44 -6.64
C GLU A 140 6.07 -3.56 -5.96
N ILE A 141 6.51 -2.83 -4.94
CA ILE A 141 5.73 -1.86 -4.21
C ILE A 141 6.22 -0.48 -4.63
N LEU A 142 5.43 0.16 -5.47
CA LEU A 142 5.73 1.48 -6.01
C LEU A 142 5.18 2.55 -5.07
N MET A 143 6.04 3.50 -4.71
CA MET A 143 5.67 4.63 -3.87
C MET A 143 6.35 5.92 -4.33
N PHE A 144 5.77 7.05 -3.90
CA PHE A 144 6.31 8.37 -4.21
C PHE A 144 7.67 8.59 -3.55
N ALA A 145 8.58 9.27 -4.26
CA ALA A 145 9.94 9.47 -3.81
C ALA A 145 10.02 10.21 -2.47
N ASN A 146 9.16 11.22 -2.26
CA ASN A 146 9.07 11.99 -1.03
C ASN A 146 8.80 11.15 0.24
N ILE A 147 8.21 9.96 0.11
CA ILE A 147 7.96 9.05 1.23
C ILE A 147 9.20 8.24 1.54
N LEU A 148 9.88 7.73 0.51
CA LEU A 148 11.12 6.99 0.67
C LEU A 148 12.25 7.89 1.15
N GLU A 149 12.38 9.08 0.60
CA GLU A 149 13.32 10.12 1.06
C GLU A 149 13.08 10.46 2.53
N TRP A 150 11.82 10.63 2.93
CA TRP A 150 11.48 10.84 4.34
C TRP A 150 11.87 9.64 5.21
N ALA A 151 11.56 8.42 4.78
CA ALA A 151 11.89 7.21 5.54
C ALA A 151 13.40 7.01 5.67
N ALA A 152 14.18 7.46 4.68
CA ALA A 152 15.64 7.40 4.69
C ALA A 152 16.28 8.39 5.68
N LEU A 153 15.59 9.47 6.05
CA LEU A 153 16.05 10.34 7.15
C LEU A 153 16.04 9.60 8.50
N GLU A 154 15.18 8.58 8.62
CA GLU A 154 14.98 7.80 9.85
C GLU A 154 15.71 6.45 9.82
N SER A 155 16.34 6.07 8.70
CA SER A 155 17.00 4.78 8.51
C SER A 155 18.23 4.89 7.61
N GLU A 156 19.42 4.64 8.19
CA GLU A 156 20.69 4.64 7.46
C GLU A 156 20.72 3.58 6.34
N VAL A 157 20.15 2.40 6.59
CA VAL A 157 20.07 1.31 5.60
C VAL A 157 19.28 1.77 4.38
N LEU A 158 18.14 2.42 4.59
CA LEU A 158 17.30 2.91 3.52
C LEU A 158 17.95 4.07 2.76
N ALA A 159 18.69 4.94 3.46
CA ALA A 159 19.47 6.00 2.83
C ALA A 159 20.55 5.44 1.88
N LEU A 160 21.26 4.40 2.28
CA LEU A 160 22.24 3.71 1.43
C LEU A 160 21.56 3.05 0.21
N MET A 161 20.38 2.46 0.39
CA MET A 161 19.61 1.89 -0.72
C MET A 161 19.16 2.94 -1.74
N LEU A 162 18.74 4.12 -1.28
CA LEU A 162 18.36 5.24 -2.16
C LEU A 162 19.56 5.79 -2.93
N GLN A 163 20.70 5.99 -2.26
CA GLN A 163 21.93 6.43 -2.94
C GLN A 163 22.32 5.47 -4.05
N ARG A 164 22.24 4.15 -3.79
CA ARG A 164 22.47 3.14 -4.83
C ARG A 164 21.48 3.29 -6.00
N ALA A 165 20.19 3.51 -5.71
CA ALA A 165 19.16 3.67 -6.74
C ALA A 165 19.39 4.93 -7.60
N GLU A 166 19.83 6.04 -7.00
CA GLU A 166 20.17 7.28 -7.70
C GLU A 166 21.37 7.11 -8.64
N ILE A 167 22.42 6.41 -8.20
CA ILE A 167 23.58 6.09 -9.04
C ILE A 167 23.15 5.28 -10.27
N ILE A 168 22.28 4.27 -10.09
CA ILE A 168 21.75 3.46 -11.19
C ILE A 168 20.94 4.33 -12.16
N ARG A 169 20.06 5.19 -11.64
CA ARG A 169 19.27 6.12 -12.47
C ARG A 169 20.17 7.04 -13.31
N GLY A 170 21.25 7.55 -12.71
CA GLY A 170 22.23 8.38 -13.42
C GLY A 170 22.92 7.64 -14.57
N LEU A 171 23.27 6.36 -14.36
CA LEU A 171 23.86 5.50 -15.39
C LEU A 171 22.90 5.18 -16.54
N GLU A 172 21.60 5.03 -16.27
CA GLU A 172 20.58 4.77 -17.30
C GLU A 172 20.22 6.01 -18.13
N SER A 173 20.48 7.21 -17.59
CA SER A 173 20.22 8.49 -18.26
C SER A 173 21.40 9.04 -19.08
N ALA A 174 22.57 8.39 -19.02
CA ALA A 174 23.80 8.79 -19.72
C ALA A 174 23.98 8.00 -21.03
#